data_AF-A0AAV9W4T5-F1
#
_entry.id   AF-A0AAV9W4T5-F1
#
_cell.length_a   1.000
_cell.length_b   1.000
_cell.length_c   1.000
_cell.angle_alpha   90.00
_cell.angle_beta   90.00
_cell.angle_gamma   90.00
#
_symmetry.space_group_name_H-M   'P 1'
#
loop_
_entity.id
_entity.type
_entity.pdbx_description
1 polymer ?
#
loop_
_entity_poly.entity_id
_entity_poly.type
_entity_poly.pdbx_seq_one_letter_code
_entity_poly.pdbx_strand_id
1 'polypeptide(L)'
;MADFNPEIGGGFRFTQVNLRNEWIVKLVFEQEDYRRTGTGFYLNIPEIAFNVIVTAGHNLIDEKGSESKNLKILNENFAEEEISGIFISESYKKNPSSENVKNDYGVILTKKGDGINTSKGFGFSLKLGHEQLKGRSLEVSGYRARSAPGQPDMSSGNYIRSRPGQIEYEVMSEPGFGGSPVYLPFKGHEVAIAIHHGRRKYAIGTHLDERVLCDIFRFVGIGYEGKSLKVEHKDAHKLGMYLRFSGYCGFGRVRLGRDGLDTTFDIFLGYSPASSGGEPLYVFRFNHPPNWPEERKDEKWVLWDVTSDTVTLTEHIQEFCFVQLIKKNKRKLDSIFNVVLPITGKDLVELRMQANEITEQDIELGVRETSEISFERHVRGKPARFKDFRFE
;
A
#
# COMPACT_ATOMS: atom_id res chain seq x y z
N MET A 1 -4.22 -23.11 -19.95
CA MET A 1 -3.40 -21.89 -20.11
C MET A 1 -4.10 -20.99 -21.11
N ALA A 2 -4.74 -19.95 -20.61
CA ALA A 2 -5.25 -18.86 -21.41
C ALA A 2 -4.71 -17.59 -20.75
N ASP A 3 -3.89 -16.83 -21.48
CA ASP A 3 -3.40 -15.53 -21.05
C ASP A 3 -4.59 -14.56 -20.93
N PHE A 4 -5.14 -14.45 -19.73
CA PHE A 4 -6.04 -13.37 -19.38
C PHE A 4 -5.20 -12.15 -19.00
N ASN A 5 -4.86 -11.34 -19.99
CA ASN A 5 -4.29 -10.01 -19.77
C ASN A 5 -5.39 -8.95 -19.91
N PRO A 6 -6.03 -8.49 -18.81
CA PRO A 6 -6.94 -7.36 -18.88
C PRO A 6 -6.15 -6.04 -18.81
N GLU A 7 -5.10 -5.87 -19.63
CA GLU A 7 -4.51 -4.55 -19.88
C GLU A 7 -5.33 -3.83 -20.96
N ILE A 8 -6.56 -3.43 -20.61
CA ILE A 8 -7.32 -2.46 -21.40
C ILE A 8 -7.37 -1.15 -20.60
N GLY A 9 -6.45 -0.24 -20.93
CA GLY A 9 -6.52 1.19 -20.59
C GLY A 9 -5.37 1.74 -19.74
N GLY A 10 -4.13 1.69 -20.25
CA GLY A 10 -2.95 2.31 -19.60
C GLY A 10 -2.82 3.84 -19.76
N GLY A 11 -3.91 4.54 -20.09
CA GLY A 11 -3.94 6.00 -20.21
C GLY A 11 -4.60 6.66 -19.00
N PHE A 12 -4.27 7.92 -18.72
CA PHE A 12 -4.97 8.72 -17.72
C PHE A 12 -6.46 8.85 -18.08
N ARG A 13 -7.36 8.65 -17.12
CA ARG A 13 -8.76 9.08 -17.28
C ARG A 13 -8.80 10.60 -17.12
N PHE A 14 -8.89 11.34 -18.23
CA PHE A 14 -8.97 12.82 -18.28
C PHE A 14 -8.01 13.49 -17.27
N THR A 15 -6.77 13.76 -17.67
CA THR A 15 -5.76 14.43 -16.82
C THR A 15 -6.32 15.72 -16.21
N GLN A 16 -6.65 15.66 -14.91
CA GLN A 16 -7.01 16.86 -14.15
C GLN A 16 -5.72 17.47 -13.63
N VAL A 17 -4.94 18.06 -14.54
CA VAL A 17 -3.66 18.74 -14.23
C VAL A 17 -3.80 19.66 -13.01
N ASN A 18 -4.96 20.31 -12.86
CA ASN A 18 -5.29 21.15 -11.71
C ASN A 18 -5.33 20.36 -10.39
N LEU A 19 -6.03 19.22 -10.33
CA LEU A 19 -6.05 18.37 -9.13
C LEU A 19 -4.66 17.86 -8.76
N ARG A 20 -3.85 17.48 -9.76
CA ARG A 20 -2.49 17.01 -9.51
C ARG A 20 -1.63 18.09 -8.87
N ASN A 21 -1.76 19.34 -9.30
CA ASN A 21 -1.00 20.45 -8.72
C ASN A 21 -1.36 20.70 -7.26
N GLU A 22 -2.63 20.51 -6.88
CA GLU A 22 -3.10 20.55 -5.48
C GLU A 22 -2.50 19.41 -4.63
N TRP A 23 -2.03 18.33 -5.27
CA TRP A 23 -1.40 17.21 -4.57
C TRP A 23 0.10 17.40 -4.31
N ILE A 24 0.71 18.49 -4.81
CA ILE A 24 2.15 18.74 -4.71
C ILE A 24 2.39 20.05 -3.94
N VAL A 25 3.12 19.95 -2.84
CA VAL A 25 3.37 21.06 -1.92
C VAL A 25 4.81 21.53 -1.99
N LYS A 26 5.00 22.84 -1.79
CA LYS A 26 6.33 23.42 -1.62
C LYS A 26 6.70 23.40 -0.14
N LEU A 27 7.85 22.84 0.17
CA LEU A 27 8.43 22.88 1.51
C LEU A 27 9.40 24.06 1.60
N VAL A 28 9.34 24.78 2.72
CA VAL A 28 10.31 25.83 3.07
C VAL A 28 10.79 25.55 4.49
N PHE A 29 12.09 25.54 4.70
CA PHE A 29 12.67 25.18 6.00
C PHE A 29 14.06 25.80 6.17
N GLU A 30 14.63 25.67 7.36
CA GLU A 30 15.97 26.15 7.69
C GLU A 30 16.88 24.99 8.08
N GLN A 31 18.06 24.95 7.47
CA GLN A 31 19.15 24.04 7.80
C GLN A 31 20.45 24.82 7.78
N GLU A 32 21.30 24.62 8.79
CA GLU A 32 22.58 25.34 8.94
C GLU A 32 22.42 26.87 8.83
N ASP A 33 21.32 27.40 9.37
CA ASP A 33 20.94 28.83 9.32
C ASP A 33 20.66 29.38 7.90
N TYR A 34 20.55 28.51 6.89
CA TYR A 34 20.12 28.87 5.55
C TYR A 34 18.69 28.44 5.29
N ARG A 35 17.91 29.36 4.71
CA ARG A 35 16.59 29.05 4.17
C ARG A 35 16.73 28.16 2.93
N ARG A 36 16.12 26.98 2.99
CA ARG A 36 16.08 25.98 1.92
C ARG A 36 14.64 25.71 1.48
N THR A 37 14.52 25.03 0.37
CA THR A 37 13.24 24.64 -0.21
C THR A 37 13.31 23.23 -0.74
N GLY A 38 12.21 22.50 -0.61
CA GLY A 38 12.03 21.17 -1.18
C GLY A 38 10.61 20.99 -1.70
N THR A 39 10.32 19.78 -2.14
CA THR A 39 8.99 19.37 -2.61
C THR A 39 8.46 18.26 -1.73
N GLY A 40 7.15 18.23 -1.48
CA GLY A 40 6.44 17.06 -0.96
C GLY A 40 5.20 16.81 -1.80
N PHE A 41 4.57 15.65 -1.62
CA PHE A 41 3.31 15.34 -2.26
C PHE A 41 2.40 14.53 -1.37
N TYR A 42 1.10 14.73 -1.54
CA TYR A 42 0.10 13.93 -0.86
C TYR A 42 0.09 12.51 -1.42
N LEU A 43 0.11 11.53 -0.53
CA LEU A 43 -0.12 10.12 -0.81
C LEU A 43 -1.51 9.76 -0.30
N ASN A 44 -2.36 9.22 -1.17
CA ASN A 44 -3.72 8.87 -0.80
C ASN A 44 -3.74 7.62 0.09
N ILE A 45 -3.73 7.84 1.40
CA ILE A 45 -3.99 6.80 2.40
C ILE A 45 -5.43 6.99 2.90
N PRO A 46 -6.38 6.10 2.53
CA PRO A 46 -7.76 6.20 2.99
C PRO A 46 -7.90 5.83 4.47
N GLU A 47 -9.06 6.15 5.04
CA GLU A 47 -9.48 5.73 6.39
C GLU A 47 -8.69 6.32 7.57
N ILE A 48 -7.80 7.29 7.35
CA ILE A 48 -7.08 8.02 8.41
C ILE A 48 -7.58 9.46 8.59
N ALA A 49 -7.36 10.02 9.77
CA ALA A 49 -7.78 11.39 10.12
C ALA A 49 -6.86 12.50 9.57
N PHE A 50 -5.73 12.12 8.98
CA PHE A 50 -4.69 13.05 8.51
C PHE A 50 -4.49 12.95 7.00
N ASN A 51 -3.99 14.02 6.41
CA ASN A 51 -3.35 13.93 5.09
C ASN A 51 -1.90 13.52 5.27
N VAL A 52 -1.39 12.74 4.33
CA VAL A 52 -0.04 12.17 4.39
C VAL A 52 0.77 12.79 3.27
N ILE A 53 1.74 13.63 3.62
CA ILE A 53 2.69 14.20 2.68
C ILE A 53 3.96 13.36 2.74
N VAL A 54 4.39 12.85 1.61
CA VAL A 54 5.66 12.16 1.46
C VAL A 54 6.68 13.12 0.86
N THR A 55 7.91 13.06 1.35
CA THR A 55 9.02 13.89 0.87
C THR A 55 10.36 13.17 1.05
N ALA A 56 11.44 13.78 0.58
CA ALA A 56 12.79 13.29 0.81
C ALA A 56 13.23 13.56 2.26
N GLY A 57 13.98 12.63 2.84
CA GLY A 57 14.47 12.72 4.21
C GLY A 57 15.37 13.94 4.44
N HIS A 58 16.20 14.31 3.45
CA HIS A 58 17.07 15.47 3.51
C HIS A 58 16.32 16.82 3.59
N ASN A 59 15.02 16.85 3.31
CA ASN A 59 14.20 18.04 3.57
C ASN A 59 13.83 18.18 5.05
N LEU A 60 13.99 17.11 5.83
CA LEU A 60 13.57 17.01 7.23
C LEU A 60 14.76 16.95 8.19
N ILE A 61 15.93 16.47 7.75
CA ILE A 61 17.15 16.37 8.54
C ILE A 61 18.37 16.73 7.70
N ASP A 62 19.34 17.45 8.28
CA ASP A 62 20.61 17.77 7.62
C ASP A 62 21.64 16.63 7.75
N GLU A 63 22.78 16.76 7.06
CA GLU A 63 23.85 15.76 7.06
C GLU A 63 24.53 15.59 8.43
N LYS A 64 24.34 16.55 9.36
CA LYS A 64 24.84 16.49 10.74
C LYS A 64 23.85 15.81 11.69
N GLY A 65 22.69 15.39 11.19
CA GLY A 65 21.62 14.80 11.99
C GLY A 65 20.75 15.81 12.74
N SER A 66 20.84 17.10 12.39
CA SER A 66 19.96 18.13 12.97
C SER A 66 18.67 18.23 12.16
N GLU A 67 17.53 18.17 12.86
CA GLU A 67 16.23 18.32 12.22
C GLU A 67 16.04 19.74 11.67
N SER A 68 15.31 19.83 10.56
CA SER A 68 15.06 21.10 9.86
C SER A 68 14.16 21.99 10.70
N LYS A 69 14.52 23.25 10.81
CA LYS A 69 13.78 24.24 11.61
C LYS A 69 12.77 24.99 10.75
N ASN A 70 11.76 25.58 11.38
CA ASN A 70 10.79 26.46 10.74
C ASN A 70 10.19 25.86 9.46
N LEU A 71 9.92 24.54 9.47
CA LEU A 71 9.34 23.83 8.34
C LEU A 71 7.92 24.33 8.07
N LYS A 72 7.68 24.77 6.85
CA LYS A 72 6.40 25.25 6.33
C LYS A 72 6.00 24.46 5.11
N ILE A 73 4.73 24.10 5.06
CA ILE A 73 4.09 23.46 3.92
C ILE A 73 3.26 24.55 3.23
N LEU A 74 3.64 24.93 2.02
CA LEU A 74 2.91 25.90 1.22
C LEU A 74 2.10 25.16 0.15
N ASN A 75 0.78 25.27 0.25
CA ASN A 75 -0.14 24.71 -0.73
C ASN A 75 -0.32 25.64 -1.95
N GLU A 76 -1.21 25.27 -2.87
CA GLU A 76 -1.49 26.01 -4.09
C GLU A 76 -2.02 27.44 -3.89
N ASN A 77 -2.62 27.69 -2.73
CA ASN A 77 -3.17 28.98 -2.34
C ASN A 77 -2.21 29.79 -1.46
N PHE A 78 -0.92 29.39 -1.38
CA PHE A 78 0.09 29.96 -0.49
C PHE A 78 -0.28 29.88 1.00
N ALA A 79 -1.30 29.08 1.34
CA ALA A 79 -1.68 28.86 2.72
C ALA A 79 -0.71 27.86 3.36
N GLU A 80 -0.35 28.16 4.60
CA GLU A 80 0.48 27.30 5.44
C GLU A 80 -0.39 26.21 6.05
N GLU A 81 -0.01 24.94 5.85
CA GLU A 81 -0.70 23.82 6.49
C GLU A 81 -0.09 23.52 7.86
N GLU A 82 -0.97 23.28 8.86
CA GLU A 82 -0.55 22.92 10.21
C GLU A 82 0.03 21.50 10.24
N ILE A 83 1.28 21.39 10.66
CA ILE A 83 1.99 20.12 10.84
C ILE A 83 1.51 19.45 12.12
N SER A 84 1.00 18.22 11.99
CA SER A 84 0.52 17.39 13.11
C SER A 84 1.51 16.28 13.49
N GLY A 85 2.48 15.97 12.64
CA GLY A 85 3.49 14.96 12.90
C GLY A 85 4.53 14.87 11.80
N ILE A 86 5.75 14.47 12.16
CA ILE A 86 6.86 14.25 11.23
C ILE A 86 7.47 12.88 11.52
N PHE A 87 7.75 12.13 10.46
CA PHE A 87 8.52 10.90 10.49
C PHE A 87 9.67 11.01 9.49
N ILE A 88 10.82 10.49 9.88
CA ILE A 88 12.01 10.36 9.04
C ILE A 88 12.41 8.90 9.09
N SER A 89 12.75 8.30 7.95
CA SER A 89 13.24 6.92 7.93
C SER A 89 14.33 6.72 8.99
N GLU A 90 14.14 5.78 9.91
CA GLU A 90 15.09 5.52 11.00
C GLU A 90 16.50 5.19 10.47
N SER A 91 16.57 4.48 9.35
CA SER A 91 17.85 4.17 8.71
C SER A 91 18.53 5.43 8.19
N TYR A 92 17.77 6.39 7.66
CA TYR A 92 18.31 7.67 7.18
C TYR A 92 18.63 8.63 8.31
N LYS A 93 17.77 8.73 9.32
CA LYS A 93 18.01 9.54 10.52
C LYS A 93 19.34 9.18 11.21
N LYS A 94 19.71 7.89 11.21
CA LYS A 94 20.99 7.40 11.76
C LYS A 94 22.21 7.72 10.89
N ASN A 95 22.03 7.88 9.58
CA ASN A 95 23.09 8.19 8.63
C ASN A 95 22.52 9.03 7.46
N PRO A 96 22.32 10.34 7.68
CA PRO A 96 21.69 11.22 6.71
C PRO A 96 22.72 11.65 5.66
N SER A 97 23.08 10.75 4.75
CA SER A 97 24.12 10.98 3.76
C SER A 97 23.72 10.49 2.38
N SER A 98 24.41 11.02 1.36
CA SER A 98 24.21 10.61 -0.04
C SER A 98 24.50 9.12 -0.31
N GLU A 99 25.18 8.43 0.60
CA GLU A 99 25.42 6.98 0.53
C GLU A 99 24.18 6.18 0.96
N ASN A 100 23.32 6.77 1.77
CA ASN A 100 22.12 6.15 2.32
C ASN A 100 20.82 6.58 1.60
N VAL A 101 20.97 7.04 0.37
CA VAL A 101 19.90 7.63 -0.44
C VAL A 101 18.72 6.69 -0.72
N LYS A 102 18.84 5.37 -0.51
CA LYS A 102 17.70 4.43 -0.58
C LYS A 102 16.71 4.57 0.59
N ASN A 103 17.14 5.24 1.66
CA ASN A 103 16.36 5.52 2.85
C ASN A 103 16.01 7.01 2.97
N ASP A 104 16.35 7.84 1.97
CA ASP A 104 16.14 9.29 1.99
C ASP A 104 14.67 9.68 1.78
N TYR A 105 13.82 9.30 2.72
CA TYR A 105 12.40 9.63 2.74
C TYR A 105 11.92 9.99 4.15
N GLY A 106 10.82 10.71 4.18
CA GLY A 106 10.05 10.97 5.37
C GLY A 106 8.60 11.32 5.06
N VAL A 107 7.83 11.50 6.12
CA VAL A 107 6.40 11.76 6.09
C VAL A 107 6.09 12.97 6.95
N ILE A 108 5.18 13.82 6.48
CA ILE A 108 4.60 14.91 7.25
C ILE A 108 3.09 14.70 7.28
N LEU A 109 2.48 14.80 8.46
CA LEU A 109 1.04 14.72 8.64
C LEU A 109 0.46 16.13 8.74
N THR A 110 -0.63 16.39 8.02
CA THR A 110 -1.45 17.60 8.20
C THR A 110 -2.88 17.22 8.56
N LYS A 111 -3.59 18.09 9.27
CA LYS A 111 -5.00 17.85 9.60
C LYS A 111 -5.83 17.85 8.33
N LYS A 112 -6.83 16.97 8.27
CA LYS A 112 -7.93 17.12 7.30
C LYS A 112 -8.81 18.29 7.75
N GLY A 113 -9.27 19.10 6.79
CA GLY A 113 -10.24 20.16 7.07
C GLY A 113 -11.54 19.59 7.63
N ASP A 114 -12.24 20.37 8.46
CA ASP A 114 -13.49 19.96 9.06
C ASP A 114 -14.52 19.54 7.98
N GLY A 115 -15.06 18.33 8.12
CA GLY A 115 -16.04 17.76 7.18
C GLY A 115 -15.46 17.13 5.91
N ILE A 116 -14.14 17.21 5.67
CA ILE A 116 -13.48 16.59 4.52
C ILE A 116 -12.98 15.20 4.90
N ASN A 117 -13.75 14.16 4.54
CA ASN A 117 -13.34 12.77 4.76
C ASN A 117 -12.53 12.17 3.59
N THR A 118 -12.38 12.89 2.48
CA THR A 118 -11.63 12.43 1.30
C THR A 118 -10.14 12.66 1.50
N SER A 119 -9.37 11.59 1.51
CA SER A 119 -7.91 11.67 1.47
C SER A 119 -7.45 12.27 0.14
N LYS A 120 -6.59 13.30 0.20
CA LYS A 120 -5.94 13.92 -0.97
C LYS A 120 -4.67 13.16 -1.38
N GLY A 121 -4.30 13.20 -2.66
CA GLY A 121 -3.00 12.73 -3.14
C GLY A 121 -2.99 11.70 -4.27
N PHE A 122 -1.77 11.39 -4.67
CA PHE A 122 -1.42 10.34 -5.62
C PHE A 122 -1.80 8.97 -5.07
N GLY A 123 -2.20 8.07 -5.96
CA GLY A 123 -2.31 6.66 -5.61
C GLY A 123 -0.95 6.00 -5.40
N PHE A 124 -0.95 4.77 -4.92
CA PHE A 124 0.21 3.89 -4.86
C PHE A 124 -0.18 2.46 -5.20
N SER A 125 0.80 1.66 -5.63
CA SER A 125 0.62 0.23 -5.85
C SER A 125 1.87 -0.52 -5.43
N LEU A 126 1.70 -1.43 -4.47
CA LEU A 126 2.76 -2.34 -4.05
C LEU A 126 3.25 -3.20 -5.22
N LYS A 127 2.36 -3.57 -6.16
CA LYS A 127 2.74 -4.30 -7.38
C LYS A 127 3.81 -3.57 -8.19
N LEU A 128 3.65 -2.25 -8.40
CA LEU A 128 4.67 -1.42 -9.06
C LEU A 128 5.96 -1.27 -8.23
N GLY A 129 5.91 -1.55 -6.93
CA GLY A 129 7.06 -1.71 -6.04
C GLY A 129 7.93 -2.93 -6.38
N HIS A 130 7.35 -3.97 -6.96
CA HIS A 130 8.01 -5.24 -7.29
C HIS A 130 8.29 -5.43 -8.79
N GLU A 131 7.65 -4.63 -9.67
CA GLU A 131 7.78 -4.75 -11.12
C GLU A 131 9.02 -4.04 -11.70
N GLN A 132 9.57 -4.62 -12.78
CA GLN A 132 10.54 -3.96 -13.63
C GLN A 132 9.80 -3.08 -14.65
N LEU A 133 9.87 -1.76 -14.48
CA LEU A 133 9.12 -0.80 -15.30
C LEU A 133 9.83 -0.42 -16.61
N LYS A 134 10.66 -1.33 -17.15
CA LYS A 134 11.48 -1.07 -18.34
C LYS A 134 10.61 -0.63 -19.53
N GLY A 135 10.96 0.51 -20.13
CA GLY A 135 10.24 1.08 -21.27
C GLY A 135 8.98 1.90 -20.90
N ARG A 136 8.62 2.01 -19.62
CA ARG A 136 7.58 2.95 -19.17
C ARG A 136 8.15 4.37 -19.11
N SER A 137 7.33 5.33 -19.53
CA SER A 137 7.60 6.76 -19.30
C SER A 137 7.11 7.14 -17.90
N LEU A 138 7.90 7.95 -17.21
CA LEU A 138 7.65 8.47 -15.88
C LEU A 138 7.51 9.99 -15.95
N GLU A 139 6.69 10.51 -15.06
CA GLU A 139 6.55 11.94 -14.82
C GLU A 139 7.10 12.29 -13.43
N VAL A 140 7.72 13.47 -13.34
CA VAL A 140 8.18 14.07 -12.08
C VAL A 140 7.64 15.49 -12.04
N SER A 141 7.04 15.86 -10.91
CA SER A 141 6.47 17.20 -10.76
C SER A 141 6.85 17.80 -9.41
N GLY A 142 7.41 19.00 -9.40
CA GLY A 142 7.90 19.62 -8.17
C GLY A 142 8.29 21.07 -8.31
N TYR A 143 8.85 21.64 -7.25
CA TYR A 143 9.18 23.06 -7.18
C TYR A 143 10.68 23.28 -7.32
N ARG A 144 11.07 24.22 -8.19
CA ARG A 144 12.42 24.81 -8.17
C ARG A 144 12.56 25.70 -6.94
N ALA A 145 13.80 25.98 -6.53
CA ALA A 145 14.06 26.85 -5.38
C ALA A 145 13.32 28.20 -5.45
N ARG A 146 13.26 28.80 -6.64
CA ARG A 146 12.65 30.11 -6.89
C ARG A 146 11.21 30.07 -7.41
N SER A 147 10.62 28.89 -7.66
CA SER A 147 9.25 28.83 -8.17
C SER A 147 8.22 29.15 -7.08
N ALA A 148 7.09 29.73 -7.47
CA ALA A 148 5.99 29.98 -6.54
C ALA A 148 5.23 28.67 -6.24
N PRO A 149 4.67 28.49 -5.02
CA PRO A 149 3.69 27.44 -4.73
C PRO A 149 2.51 27.43 -5.72
N GLY A 150 1.86 26.28 -5.89
CA GLY A 150 0.67 26.07 -6.73
C GLY A 150 0.92 25.84 -8.21
N GLN A 151 2.15 26.08 -8.68
CA GLN A 151 2.55 25.83 -10.07
C GLN A 151 3.82 24.96 -10.08
N PRO A 152 3.71 23.66 -9.73
CA PRO A 152 4.84 22.75 -9.83
C PRO A 152 5.26 22.58 -11.30
N ASP A 153 6.56 22.60 -11.54
CA ASP A 153 7.14 22.27 -12.84
C ASP A 153 7.06 20.76 -13.07
N MET A 154 6.82 20.36 -14.32
CA MET A 154 6.77 18.96 -14.71
C MET A 154 7.88 18.64 -15.70
N SER A 155 8.53 17.49 -15.50
CA SER A 155 9.42 16.88 -16.47
C SER A 155 9.05 15.40 -16.62
N SER A 156 9.19 14.87 -17.84
CA SER A 156 9.00 13.45 -18.12
C SER A 156 10.30 12.83 -18.63
N GLY A 157 10.36 11.50 -18.57
CA GLY A 157 11.55 10.73 -18.94
C GLY A 157 11.29 9.25 -18.92
N ASN A 158 12.25 8.45 -19.36
CA ASN A 158 12.11 7.00 -19.36
C ASN A 158 12.65 6.38 -18.08
N TYR A 159 11.98 5.35 -17.58
CA TYR A 159 12.54 4.45 -16.58
C TYR A 159 13.76 3.72 -17.15
N ILE A 160 14.84 3.64 -16.36
CA ILE A 160 16.07 2.94 -16.75
C ILE A 160 16.12 1.57 -16.07
N ARG A 161 16.07 1.55 -14.73
CA ARG A 161 16.20 0.34 -13.91
C ARG A 161 15.84 0.58 -12.44
N SER A 162 15.57 -0.52 -11.73
CA SER A 162 15.49 -0.56 -10.27
C SER A 162 16.80 -1.05 -9.67
N ARG A 163 17.11 -0.51 -8.50
CA ARG A 163 18.10 -1.04 -7.55
C ARG A 163 17.35 -1.33 -6.24
N PRO A 164 17.93 -2.10 -5.31
CA PRO A 164 17.31 -2.31 -4.00
C PRO A 164 16.94 -0.98 -3.32
N GLY A 165 15.63 -0.73 -3.17
CA GLY A 165 15.07 0.48 -2.56
C GLY A 165 15.09 1.75 -3.42
N GLN A 166 15.47 1.68 -4.70
CA GLN A 166 15.64 2.86 -5.55
C GLN A 166 15.27 2.61 -7.01
N ILE A 167 14.92 3.69 -7.72
CA ILE A 167 14.77 3.67 -9.18
C ILE A 167 15.66 4.74 -9.83
N GLU A 168 16.15 4.44 -11.04
CA GLU A 168 16.87 5.37 -11.91
C GLU A 168 16.05 5.68 -13.17
N TYR A 169 16.04 6.96 -13.59
CA TYR A 169 15.25 7.42 -14.73
C TYR A 169 15.86 8.66 -15.42
N GLU A 170 15.47 8.88 -16.68
CA GLU A 170 16.00 9.92 -17.56
C GLU A 170 15.18 11.22 -17.49
N VAL A 171 15.19 11.87 -16.34
CA VAL A 171 14.48 13.14 -16.12
C VAL A 171 15.46 14.27 -15.85
N MET A 172 15.17 15.45 -16.39
CA MET A 172 15.85 16.68 -16.03
C MET A 172 15.25 17.24 -14.74
N SER A 173 16.07 17.45 -13.71
CA SER A 173 15.66 18.10 -12.47
C SER A 173 16.66 19.16 -12.04
N GLU A 174 16.17 20.13 -11.27
CA GLU A 174 16.92 21.27 -10.75
C GLU A 174 16.83 21.30 -9.21
N PRO A 175 17.73 22.05 -8.51
CA PRO A 175 17.64 22.24 -7.07
C PRO A 175 16.23 22.69 -6.62
N GLY A 176 15.69 21.99 -5.62
CA GLY A 176 14.32 22.15 -5.10
C GLY A 176 13.40 20.96 -5.40
N PHE A 177 13.69 20.16 -6.44
CA PHE A 177 12.90 18.97 -6.78
C PHE A 177 13.01 17.84 -5.76
N GLY A 178 13.95 17.89 -4.80
CA GLY A 178 14.07 16.89 -3.75
C GLY A 178 12.75 16.69 -3.01
N GLY A 179 12.24 15.47 -3.01
CA GLY A 179 10.95 15.04 -2.46
C GLY A 179 9.79 15.03 -3.45
N SER A 180 10.00 15.33 -4.73
CA SER A 180 8.94 15.30 -5.76
C SER A 180 8.41 13.89 -6.00
N PRO A 181 7.11 13.70 -6.29
CA PRO A 181 6.58 12.43 -6.76
C PRO A 181 7.19 12.07 -8.11
N VAL A 182 7.61 10.82 -8.23
CA VAL A 182 7.83 10.15 -9.52
C VAL A 182 6.63 9.24 -9.73
N TYR A 183 5.89 9.42 -10.82
CA TYR A 183 4.61 8.76 -11.00
C TYR A 183 4.38 8.35 -12.46
N LEU A 184 3.41 7.47 -12.66
CA LEU A 184 2.95 7.02 -13.97
C LEU A 184 1.43 6.74 -13.93
N PRO A 185 0.75 6.69 -15.09
CA PRO A 185 -0.63 6.22 -15.15
C PRO A 185 -0.72 4.72 -14.85
N PHE A 186 -1.53 4.35 -13.86
CA PHE A 186 -1.84 2.96 -13.54
C PHE A 186 -3.31 2.79 -13.17
N LYS A 187 -4.00 1.85 -13.83
CA LYS A 187 -5.45 1.64 -13.72
C LYS A 187 -6.27 2.94 -13.91
N GLY A 188 -5.80 3.82 -14.79
CA GLY A 188 -6.46 5.09 -15.12
C GLY A 188 -6.17 6.26 -14.18
N HIS A 189 -5.27 6.11 -13.19
CA HIS A 189 -4.96 7.12 -12.16
C HIS A 189 -3.47 7.44 -12.08
N GLU A 190 -3.12 8.63 -11.60
CA GLU A 190 -1.76 9.02 -11.22
C GLU A 190 -1.30 8.22 -10.00
N VAL A 191 -0.32 7.33 -10.20
CA VAL A 191 0.22 6.49 -9.14
C VAL A 191 1.69 6.83 -8.92
N ALA A 192 2.01 7.29 -7.71
CA ALA A 192 3.37 7.51 -7.29
C ALA A 192 4.09 6.18 -7.11
N ILE A 193 5.30 6.09 -7.67
CA ILE A 193 6.17 4.92 -7.58
C ILE A 193 7.49 5.23 -6.87
N ALA A 194 7.89 6.50 -6.77
CA ALA A 194 9.08 6.88 -6.04
C ALA A 194 9.05 8.33 -5.56
N ILE A 195 9.99 8.64 -4.68
CA ILE A 195 10.26 9.97 -4.14
C ILE A 195 11.58 10.46 -4.76
N HIS A 196 11.54 11.51 -5.57
CA HIS A 196 12.74 12.08 -6.20
C HIS A 196 13.71 12.59 -5.13
N HIS A 197 15.00 12.38 -5.29
CA HIS A 197 16.00 13.04 -4.42
C HIS A 197 16.86 14.02 -5.22
N GLY A 198 17.39 13.56 -6.35
CA GLY A 198 18.32 14.34 -7.14
C GLY A 198 18.89 13.51 -8.27
N ARG A 199 20.08 13.91 -8.73
CA ARG A 199 20.70 13.37 -9.93
C ARG A 199 22.17 13.01 -9.68
N ARG A 200 22.56 11.83 -10.16
CA ARG A 200 23.98 11.45 -10.37
C ARG A 200 24.24 11.42 -11.88
N LYS A 201 24.48 10.22 -12.44
CA LYS A 201 24.45 10.02 -13.90
C LYS A 201 23.01 10.17 -14.44
N TYR A 202 22.07 9.60 -13.71
CA TYR A 202 20.63 9.64 -13.97
C TYR A 202 19.90 10.25 -12.76
N ALA A 203 18.65 10.65 -12.92
CA ALA A 203 17.80 11.01 -11.79
C ALA A 203 17.50 9.76 -10.95
N ILE A 204 17.42 9.94 -9.63
CA ILE A 204 17.25 8.85 -8.67
C ILE A 204 16.12 9.20 -7.71
N GLY A 205 15.32 8.21 -7.34
CA GLY A 205 14.36 8.33 -6.25
C GLY A 205 14.28 7.08 -5.37
N THR A 206 13.82 7.25 -4.13
CA THR A 206 13.49 6.15 -3.22
C THR A 206 12.25 5.47 -3.79
N HIS A 207 12.34 4.17 -4.06
CA HIS A 207 11.21 3.39 -4.56
C HIS A 207 10.15 3.27 -3.45
N LEU A 208 8.89 3.52 -3.78
CA LEU A 208 7.75 3.21 -2.91
C LEU A 208 7.50 1.69 -2.92
N ASP A 209 8.43 0.96 -2.31
CA ASP A 209 8.41 -0.49 -2.14
C ASP A 209 7.69 -0.90 -0.83
N GLU A 210 7.64 -2.22 -0.57
CA GLU A 210 7.05 -2.79 0.65
C GLU A 210 7.62 -2.14 1.92
N ARG A 211 8.94 -1.92 1.99
CA ARG A 211 9.60 -1.35 3.16
C ARG A 211 9.12 0.07 3.43
N VAL A 212 9.14 0.93 2.40
CA VAL A 212 8.73 2.33 2.56
C VAL A 212 7.26 2.42 2.91
N LEU A 213 6.39 1.69 2.20
CA LEU A 213 4.95 1.70 2.47
C LEU A 213 4.63 1.18 3.88
N CYS A 214 5.23 0.08 4.32
CA CYS A 214 5.03 -0.44 5.68
C CYS A 214 5.50 0.54 6.76
N ASP A 215 6.61 1.26 6.55
CA ASP A 215 7.05 2.30 7.50
C ASP A 215 6.04 3.43 7.60
N ILE A 216 5.52 3.91 6.46
CA ILE A 216 4.47 4.93 6.41
C ILE A 216 3.21 4.43 7.13
N PHE A 217 2.76 3.19 6.86
CA PHE A 217 1.57 2.62 7.48
C PHE A 217 1.70 2.45 8.99
N ARG A 218 2.85 1.98 9.48
CA ARG A 218 3.15 1.90 10.91
C ARG A 218 3.14 3.28 11.56
N PHE A 219 3.72 4.29 10.90
CA PHE A 219 3.72 5.65 11.43
C PHE A 219 2.31 6.25 11.54
N VAL A 220 1.44 6.03 10.54
CA VAL A 220 0.07 6.55 10.56
C VAL A 220 -0.92 5.64 11.32
N GLY A 221 -0.44 4.52 11.87
CA GLY A 221 -1.23 3.61 12.70
C GLY A 221 -2.29 2.82 11.92
N ILE A 222 -1.99 2.37 10.70
CA ILE A 222 -2.88 1.51 9.91
C ILE A 222 -2.27 0.16 9.59
N GLY A 223 -3.16 -0.78 9.27
CA GLY A 223 -2.82 -2.17 9.03
C GLY A 223 -3.11 -3.02 10.26
N TYR A 224 -2.93 -4.32 10.09
CA TYR A 224 -3.14 -5.34 11.11
C TYR A 224 -1.91 -6.23 11.12
N GLU A 225 -1.32 -6.46 12.29
CA GLU A 225 -0.12 -7.28 12.44
C GLU A 225 -0.45 -8.60 13.15
N GLY A 226 0.11 -9.71 12.66
CA GLY A 226 -0.01 -11.02 13.31
C GLY A 226 -1.44 -11.52 13.52
N LYS A 227 -2.37 -11.20 12.60
CA LYS A 227 -3.79 -11.54 12.74
C LYS A 227 -4.17 -12.84 12.06
N SER A 228 -5.10 -13.58 12.67
CA SER A 228 -5.76 -14.72 12.01
C SER A 228 -7.02 -14.27 11.29
N LEU A 229 -7.34 -14.88 10.15
CA LEU A 229 -8.60 -14.66 9.44
C LEU A 229 -9.64 -15.69 9.91
N LYS A 230 -10.70 -15.22 10.58
CA LYS A 230 -11.75 -16.05 11.16
C LYS A 230 -13.11 -15.76 10.57
N VAL A 231 -13.92 -16.81 10.34
CA VAL A 231 -15.33 -16.67 10.00
C VAL A 231 -16.15 -16.22 11.22
N GLU A 232 -16.87 -15.13 11.06
CA GLU A 232 -17.80 -14.56 12.03
C GLU A 232 -19.25 -14.76 11.54
N HIS A 233 -19.86 -15.89 11.92
CA HIS A 233 -21.24 -16.19 11.56
C HIS A 233 -21.93 -16.93 12.70
N LYS A 234 -23.22 -16.67 12.93
CA LYS A 234 -24.00 -17.30 14.02
C LYS A 234 -24.03 -18.83 13.94
N ASP A 235 -23.99 -19.37 12.72
CA ASP A 235 -24.01 -20.81 12.44
C ASP A 235 -22.59 -21.36 12.25
N ALA A 236 -21.54 -20.56 12.50
CA ALA A 236 -20.16 -21.05 12.47
C ALA A 236 -19.92 -22.07 13.58
N HIS A 237 -19.01 -23.01 13.35
CA HIS A 237 -18.68 -24.02 14.34
C HIS A 237 -18.23 -23.39 15.67
N LYS A 238 -18.64 -23.98 16.81
CA LYS A 238 -18.39 -23.48 18.18
C LYS A 238 -16.92 -23.21 18.50
N LEU A 239 -16.02 -23.95 17.85
CA LEU A 239 -14.57 -23.80 18.00
C LEU A 239 -13.98 -22.64 17.18
N GLY A 240 -14.78 -22.01 16.33
CA GLY A 240 -14.31 -21.06 15.32
C GLY A 240 -13.76 -21.76 14.07
N MET A 241 -13.78 -21.04 12.96
CA MET A 241 -13.28 -21.49 11.66
C MET A 241 -12.26 -20.48 11.14
N TYR A 242 -11.04 -20.94 10.86
CA TYR A 242 -9.88 -20.11 10.56
C TYR A 242 -9.24 -20.52 9.23
N LEU A 243 -8.67 -19.56 8.51
CA LEU A 243 -7.84 -19.88 7.34
C LEU A 243 -6.49 -20.37 7.85
N ARG A 244 -6.05 -21.54 7.39
CA ARG A 244 -4.76 -22.13 7.75
C ARG A 244 -3.95 -22.47 6.51
N PHE A 245 -2.67 -22.12 6.54
CA PHE A 245 -1.64 -22.70 5.69
C PHE A 245 -0.79 -23.68 6.52
N SER A 246 -0.39 -24.79 5.91
CA SER A 246 0.55 -25.73 6.51
C SER A 246 1.77 -25.90 5.61
N GLY A 247 2.93 -26.17 6.20
CA GLY A 247 4.17 -26.33 5.43
C GLY A 247 4.08 -27.41 4.36
N TYR A 248 3.33 -28.48 4.63
CA TYR A 248 3.22 -29.64 3.75
C TYR A 248 2.06 -29.57 2.75
N CYS A 249 1.22 -28.54 2.81
CA CYS A 249 0.10 -28.36 1.88
C CYS A 249 0.31 -27.10 1.05
N GLY A 250 0.20 -27.24 -0.29
CA GLY A 250 0.38 -26.13 -1.23
C GLY A 250 -0.78 -25.11 -1.23
N PHE A 251 -1.86 -25.39 -0.51
CA PHE A 251 -3.04 -24.54 -0.45
C PHE A 251 -3.58 -24.40 0.98
N GLY A 252 -4.35 -23.35 1.19
CA GLY A 252 -5.01 -23.00 2.43
C GLY A 252 -6.23 -23.89 2.67
N ARG A 253 -6.50 -24.15 3.94
CA ARG A 253 -7.61 -24.97 4.41
C ARG A 253 -8.41 -24.23 5.48
N VAL A 254 -9.65 -24.66 5.68
CA VAL A 254 -10.43 -24.22 6.85
C VAL A 254 -10.05 -25.09 8.04
N ARG A 255 -9.60 -24.48 9.12
CA ARG A 255 -9.29 -25.12 10.39
C ARG A 255 -10.34 -24.82 11.45
N LEU A 256 -10.80 -25.84 12.15
CA LEU A 256 -11.60 -25.71 13.37
C LEU A 256 -10.71 -25.52 14.61
N GLY A 257 -11.01 -24.51 15.41
CA GLY A 257 -10.29 -24.26 16.66
C GLY A 257 -9.02 -23.44 16.49
N ARG A 258 -8.71 -22.66 17.53
CA ARG A 258 -7.49 -21.85 17.63
C ARG A 258 -6.28 -22.66 18.10
N ASP A 259 -6.51 -23.76 18.83
CA ASP A 259 -5.43 -24.58 19.37
C ASP A 259 -4.55 -25.12 18.24
N GLY A 260 -3.25 -24.86 18.29
CA GLY A 260 -2.29 -25.25 17.25
C GLY A 260 -2.45 -24.50 15.92
N LEU A 261 -3.19 -23.39 15.87
CA LEU A 261 -3.20 -22.48 14.72
C LEU A 261 -1.92 -21.62 14.75
N ASP A 262 -1.09 -21.81 13.74
CA ASP A 262 0.18 -21.11 13.53
C ASP A 262 0.12 -20.12 12.35
N THR A 263 -1.02 -20.05 11.68
CA THR A 263 -1.22 -19.14 10.54
C THR A 263 -1.63 -17.76 11.01
N THR A 264 -0.77 -16.78 10.75
CA THR A 264 -1.08 -15.36 10.95
C THR A 264 -0.65 -14.54 9.75
N PHE A 265 -1.24 -13.35 9.62
CA PHE A 265 -0.99 -12.44 8.52
C PHE A 265 -0.74 -11.03 9.03
N ASP A 266 0.14 -10.33 8.34
CA ASP A 266 0.13 -8.88 8.32
C ASP A 266 -0.75 -8.41 7.16
N ILE A 267 -1.77 -7.60 7.44
CA ILE A 267 -2.74 -7.10 6.47
C ILE A 267 -2.62 -5.60 6.36
N PHE A 268 -2.35 -5.10 5.15
CA PHE A 268 -2.17 -3.67 4.91
C PHE A 268 -2.56 -3.31 3.47
N LEU A 269 -2.62 -2.00 3.20
CA LEU A 269 -2.97 -1.49 1.88
C LEU A 269 -1.91 -1.90 0.85
N GLY A 270 -2.32 -2.66 -0.16
CA GLY A 270 -1.49 -2.98 -1.32
C GLY A 270 -1.71 -2.02 -2.49
N TYR A 271 -2.88 -1.41 -2.59
CA TYR A 271 -3.20 -0.43 -3.61
C TYR A 271 -4.16 0.61 -3.07
N SER A 272 -3.89 1.86 -3.41
CA SER A 272 -4.82 2.97 -3.24
C SER A 272 -4.83 3.76 -4.55
N PRO A 273 -5.99 4.09 -5.12
CA PRO A 273 -6.04 4.98 -6.27
C PRO A 273 -5.70 6.41 -5.86
N ALA A 274 -5.60 7.32 -6.83
CA ALA A 274 -5.61 8.75 -6.51
C ALA A 274 -6.98 9.16 -5.90
N SER A 275 -7.06 10.33 -5.27
CA SER A 275 -8.24 10.81 -4.50
C SER A 275 -9.60 10.79 -5.19
N SER A 276 -9.63 10.69 -6.51
CA SER A 276 -10.83 10.62 -7.35
C SER A 276 -11.17 9.20 -7.82
N GLY A 277 -10.46 8.17 -7.34
CA GLY A 277 -10.56 6.80 -7.84
C GLY A 277 -11.39 5.83 -7.00
N GLY A 278 -11.23 4.54 -7.29
CA GLY A 278 -12.00 3.44 -6.71
C GLY A 278 -11.72 3.12 -5.23
N GLU A 279 -12.17 1.93 -4.80
CA GLU A 279 -11.92 1.44 -3.44
C GLU A 279 -10.47 0.95 -3.28
N PRO A 280 -9.85 1.12 -2.10
CA PRO A 280 -8.52 0.57 -1.84
C PRO A 280 -8.53 -0.96 -1.85
N LEU A 281 -7.35 -1.53 -2.11
CA LEU A 281 -7.13 -2.98 -2.03
C LEU A 281 -6.06 -3.29 -0.98
N TYR A 282 -6.28 -4.39 -0.27
CA TYR A 282 -5.44 -4.92 0.79
C TYR A 282 -4.70 -6.15 0.29
N VAL A 283 -3.55 -6.39 0.88
CA VAL A 283 -2.76 -7.61 0.70
C VAL A 283 -2.60 -8.29 2.05
N PHE A 284 -2.44 -9.62 2.01
CA PHE A 284 -2.18 -10.43 3.18
C PHE A 284 -0.76 -10.99 3.02
N ARG A 285 0.13 -10.59 3.93
CA ARG A 285 1.47 -11.14 4.04
C ARG A 285 1.47 -12.21 5.12
N PHE A 286 1.69 -13.45 4.74
CA PHE A 286 1.80 -14.58 5.64
C PHE A 286 3.06 -14.47 6.50
N ASN A 287 2.90 -14.69 7.80
CA ASN A 287 4.00 -14.72 8.75
C ASN A 287 4.44 -16.18 8.92
N HIS A 288 5.59 -16.52 8.35
CA HIS A 288 6.12 -17.89 8.42
C HIS A 288 6.35 -18.30 9.88
N PRO A 289 5.77 -19.42 10.34
CA PRO A 289 6.11 -19.97 11.65
C PRO A 289 7.57 -20.45 11.66
N PRO A 290 8.21 -20.61 12.84
CA PRO A 290 9.62 -20.99 12.94
C PRO A 290 10.01 -22.29 12.22
N ASN A 291 9.06 -23.20 12.02
CA ASN A 291 9.28 -24.50 11.36
C ASN A 291 8.77 -24.53 9.91
N TRP A 292 8.64 -23.37 9.26
CA TRP A 292 8.20 -23.31 7.87
C TRP A 292 9.24 -23.95 6.93
N PRO A 293 8.82 -24.69 5.89
CA PRO A 293 9.76 -25.35 4.98
C PRO A 293 10.66 -24.36 4.24
N GLU A 294 11.95 -24.70 4.15
CA GLU A 294 12.98 -23.86 3.53
C GLU A 294 12.69 -23.63 2.04
N GLU A 295 12.18 -24.64 1.35
CA GLU A 295 11.77 -24.57 -0.05
C GLU A 295 10.62 -23.58 -0.31
N ARG A 296 9.90 -23.15 0.73
CA ARG A 296 8.74 -22.25 0.66
C ARG A 296 8.91 -20.98 1.49
N LYS A 297 10.13 -20.67 1.94
CA LYS A 297 10.43 -19.51 2.79
C LYS A 297 10.17 -18.16 2.13
N ASP A 298 10.12 -18.13 0.79
CA ASP A 298 9.90 -16.91 0.03
C ASP A 298 8.40 -16.72 -0.31
N GLU A 299 7.57 -17.76 -0.13
CA GLU A 299 6.11 -17.72 -0.33
C GLU A 299 5.42 -16.98 0.81
N LYS A 300 5.25 -15.67 0.68
CA LYS A 300 4.67 -14.82 1.73
C LYS A 300 3.39 -14.11 1.34
N TRP A 301 3.01 -14.07 0.07
CA TRP A 301 1.78 -13.37 -0.35
C TRP A 301 0.64 -14.36 -0.48
N VAL A 302 -0.51 -14.03 0.10
CA VAL A 302 -1.73 -14.82 -0.13
C VAL A 302 -2.24 -14.57 -1.54
N LEU A 303 -2.42 -15.66 -2.29
CA LEU A 303 -3.02 -15.67 -3.61
C LEU A 303 -4.42 -16.27 -3.52
N TRP A 304 -5.41 -15.51 -3.95
CA TRP A 304 -6.81 -15.91 -3.94
C TRP A 304 -7.19 -16.43 -5.33
N ASP A 305 -6.99 -17.72 -5.58
CA ASP A 305 -7.26 -18.33 -6.88
C ASP A 305 -8.74 -18.69 -7.02
N VAL A 306 -9.48 -17.71 -7.54
CA VAL A 306 -10.90 -17.83 -7.85
C VAL A 306 -11.20 -18.92 -8.88
N THR A 307 -10.25 -19.25 -9.76
CA THR A 307 -10.50 -20.22 -10.84
C THR A 307 -10.50 -21.65 -10.31
N SER A 308 -9.65 -21.92 -9.32
CA SER A 308 -9.52 -23.25 -8.71
C SER A 308 -10.28 -23.40 -7.39
N ASP A 309 -10.96 -22.35 -6.92
CA ASP A 309 -11.55 -22.28 -5.58
C ASP A 309 -10.54 -22.57 -4.46
N THR A 310 -9.28 -22.14 -4.66
CA THR A 310 -8.22 -22.33 -3.68
C THR A 310 -7.61 -21.02 -3.24
N VAL A 311 -6.94 -21.06 -2.09
CA VAL A 311 -6.07 -19.98 -1.63
C VAL A 311 -4.68 -20.57 -1.49
N THR A 312 -3.67 -19.95 -2.07
CA THR A 312 -2.29 -20.43 -2.01
C THR A 312 -1.36 -19.34 -1.51
N LEU A 313 -0.09 -19.69 -1.29
CA LEU A 313 0.96 -18.72 -1.03
C LEU A 313 1.84 -18.58 -2.28
N THR A 314 2.34 -17.38 -2.52
CA THR A 314 3.23 -17.09 -3.64
C THR A 314 4.35 -16.14 -3.22
N GLU A 315 5.50 -16.28 -3.86
CA GLU A 315 6.63 -15.36 -3.74
C GLU A 315 6.34 -14.00 -4.40
N HIS A 316 5.55 -14.01 -5.48
CA HIS A 316 5.37 -12.84 -6.33
C HIS A 316 4.00 -12.20 -6.12
N ILE A 317 4.02 -10.90 -5.83
CA ILE A 317 2.78 -10.14 -5.74
C ILE A 317 2.14 -10.02 -7.13
N GLN A 318 0.86 -10.38 -7.21
CA GLN A 318 0.11 -10.38 -8.46
C GLN A 318 -1.34 -9.92 -8.25
N GLU A 319 -2.11 -9.80 -9.33
CA GLU A 319 -3.43 -9.15 -9.30
C GLU A 319 -4.38 -9.81 -8.28
N PHE A 320 -4.39 -11.14 -8.22
CA PHE A 320 -5.18 -11.92 -7.28
C PHE A 320 -4.59 -12.02 -5.88
N CYS A 321 -3.57 -11.22 -5.53
CA CYS A 321 -3.15 -11.01 -4.14
C CYS A 321 -3.90 -9.84 -3.48
N PHE A 322 -4.58 -9.01 -4.29
CA PHE A 322 -5.25 -7.79 -3.83
C PHE A 322 -6.75 -8.03 -3.62
N VAL A 323 -7.25 -7.66 -2.45
CA VAL A 323 -8.66 -7.84 -2.07
C VAL A 323 -9.27 -6.57 -1.49
N GLN A 324 -10.58 -6.41 -1.66
CA GLN A 324 -11.37 -5.42 -0.93
C GLN A 324 -11.83 -6.01 0.40
N LEU A 325 -11.71 -5.22 1.47
CA LEU A 325 -12.30 -5.54 2.77
C LEU A 325 -13.58 -4.72 2.95
N ILE A 326 -14.72 -5.28 2.57
CA ILE A 326 -16.01 -4.59 2.64
C ILE A 326 -16.55 -4.66 4.07
N LYS A 327 -16.26 -3.63 4.88
CA LYS A 327 -16.75 -3.49 6.26
C LYS A 327 -18.27 -3.31 6.29
N LYS A 328 -18.97 -4.08 7.13
CA LYS A 328 -20.41 -3.88 7.40
C LYS A 328 -20.68 -2.53 8.08
N ASN A 329 -19.77 -2.07 8.93
CA ASN A 329 -19.83 -0.76 9.55
C ASN A 329 -18.48 -0.03 9.40
N LYS A 330 -18.41 0.92 8.47
CA LYS A 330 -17.19 1.71 8.20
C LYS A 330 -16.68 2.50 9.41
N ARG A 331 -17.50 2.73 10.45
CA ARG A 331 -17.12 3.50 11.65
C ARG A 331 -16.48 2.67 12.77
N LYS A 332 -16.55 1.33 12.70
CA LYS A 332 -15.98 0.45 13.73
C LYS A 332 -14.70 -0.20 13.22
N LEU A 333 -13.61 -0.05 13.99
CA LEU A 333 -12.31 -0.63 13.65
C LEU A 333 -12.37 -2.17 13.57
N ASP A 334 -13.10 -2.79 14.50
CA ASP A 334 -13.35 -4.23 14.57
C ASP A 334 -14.62 -4.67 13.84
N SER A 335 -15.04 -3.90 12.83
CA SER A 335 -16.20 -4.29 12.04
C SER A 335 -15.93 -5.61 11.33
N ILE A 336 -16.93 -6.50 11.39
CA ILE A 336 -17.05 -7.63 10.47
C ILE A 336 -16.96 -7.14 9.03
N PHE A 337 -16.27 -7.88 8.19
CA PHE A 337 -16.06 -7.53 6.77
C PHE A 337 -16.23 -8.74 5.86
N ASN A 338 -16.45 -8.49 4.58
CA ASN A 338 -16.34 -9.50 3.52
C ASN A 338 -14.98 -9.34 2.81
N VAL A 339 -14.34 -10.46 2.44
CA VAL A 339 -13.16 -10.47 1.57
C VAL A 339 -13.65 -10.63 0.14
N VAL A 340 -13.41 -9.61 -0.70
CA VAL A 340 -13.98 -9.51 -2.05
C VAL A 340 -12.91 -9.24 -3.09
N LEU A 341 -12.97 -9.92 -4.22
CA LEU A 341 -12.02 -9.82 -5.31
C LEU A 341 -12.64 -9.25 -6.58
N PRO A 342 -11.99 -8.27 -7.23
CA PRO A 342 -12.35 -7.85 -8.57
C PRO A 342 -11.78 -8.85 -9.60
N ILE A 343 -12.62 -9.42 -10.46
CA ILE A 343 -12.17 -10.36 -11.50
C ILE A 343 -12.15 -9.69 -12.87
N THR A 344 -13.28 -9.13 -13.32
CA THR A 344 -13.36 -8.46 -14.62
C THR A 344 -14.52 -7.46 -14.63
N GLY A 345 -14.27 -6.27 -15.17
CA GLY A 345 -15.28 -5.22 -15.26
C GLY A 345 -15.80 -4.80 -13.87
N LYS A 346 -17.09 -5.02 -13.63
CA LYS A 346 -17.76 -4.72 -12.35
C LYS A 346 -18.10 -5.99 -11.54
N ASP A 347 -17.76 -7.16 -12.04
CA ASP A 347 -18.04 -8.40 -11.34
C ASP A 347 -17.05 -8.61 -10.19
N LEU A 348 -17.64 -8.92 -9.05
CA LEU A 348 -16.95 -9.15 -7.78
C LEU A 348 -17.26 -10.58 -7.34
N VAL A 349 -16.29 -11.26 -6.75
CA VAL A 349 -16.50 -12.50 -6.01
C VAL A 349 -16.10 -12.34 -4.56
N GLU A 350 -16.74 -13.10 -3.69
CA GLU A 350 -16.50 -13.07 -2.25
C GLU A 350 -16.10 -14.44 -1.73
N LEU A 351 -15.14 -14.44 -0.81
CA LEU A 351 -14.64 -15.63 -0.13
C LEU A 351 -15.75 -16.30 0.70
N ARG A 352 -15.71 -17.63 0.73
CA ARG A 352 -16.47 -18.52 1.61
C ARG A 352 -15.53 -19.52 2.27
N MET A 353 -15.77 -19.79 3.55
CA MET A 353 -15.06 -20.82 4.29
C MET A 353 -16.05 -21.62 5.13
N GLN A 354 -16.19 -22.92 4.85
CA GLN A 354 -17.13 -23.80 5.51
C GLN A 354 -16.41 -24.97 6.20
N ALA A 355 -17.16 -25.74 6.99
CA ALA A 355 -16.64 -26.91 7.68
C ALA A 355 -17.71 -28.00 7.84
N ASN A 356 -18.53 -28.21 6.80
CA ASN A 356 -19.59 -29.21 6.82
C ASN A 356 -19.05 -30.64 6.68
N GLU A 357 -17.83 -30.81 6.13
CA GLU A 357 -17.18 -32.12 5.97
C GLU A 357 -16.63 -32.69 7.28
N ILE A 358 -16.48 -31.87 8.32
CA ILE A 358 -15.94 -32.30 9.61
C ILE A 358 -17.09 -32.61 10.56
N THR A 359 -17.22 -33.88 10.96
CA THR A 359 -18.21 -34.33 11.94
C THR A 359 -17.68 -34.23 13.39
N GLU A 360 -18.55 -34.38 14.39
CA GLU A 360 -18.11 -34.45 15.80
C GLU A 360 -17.23 -35.68 16.07
N GLN A 361 -17.43 -36.80 15.36
CA GLN A 361 -16.55 -37.98 15.45
C GLN A 361 -15.16 -37.68 14.89
N ASP A 362 -15.07 -36.97 13.77
CA ASP A 362 -13.79 -36.52 13.19
C ASP A 362 -13.03 -35.64 14.19
N ILE A 363 -13.75 -34.74 14.87
CA ILE A 363 -13.21 -33.89 15.93
C ILE A 363 -12.65 -34.70 17.11
N GLU A 364 -13.38 -35.73 17.56
CA GLU A 364 -12.94 -36.65 18.62
C GLU A 364 -11.68 -37.42 18.21
N LEU A 365 -11.56 -37.76 16.92
CA LEU A 365 -10.39 -38.40 16.31
C LEU A 365 -9.25 -37.40 15.99
N GLY A 366 -9.43 -36.12 16.28
CA GLY A 366 -8.41 -35.08 16.11
C GLY A 366 -8.34 -34.44 14.71
N VAL A 367 -9.27 -34.77 13.81
CA VAL A 367 -9.40 -34.11 12.51
C VAL A 367 -9.98 -32.71 12.71
N ARG A 368 -9.30 -31.70 12.17
CA ARG A 368 -9.63 -30.29 12.37
C ARG A 368 -9.61 -29.47 11.10
N GLU A 369 -9.39 -30.08 9.94
CA GLU A 369 -9.15 -29.36 8.69
C GLU A 369 -9.97 -29.92 7.55
N THR A 370 -10.46 -29.02 6.69
CA THR A 370 -11.16 -29.35 5.44
C THR A 370 -10.72 -28.38 4.34
N SER A 371 -10.95 -28.76 3.08
CA SER A 371 -10.68 -27.95 1.90
C SER A 371 -11.88 -27.11 1.45
N GLU A 372 -12.91 -26.93 2.31
CA GLU A 372 -14.14 -26.17 2.02
C GLU A 372 -13.92 -24.64 1.95
N ILE A 373 -13.08 -24.21 1.01
CA ILE A 373 -12.92 -22.83 0.56
C ILE A 373 -13.59 -22.69 -0.82
N SER A 374 -14.25 -21.57 -1.06
CA SER A 374 -14.83 -21.27 -2.39
C SER A 374 -14.99 -19.76 -2.59
N PHE A 375 -15.18 -19.36 -3.85
CA PHE A 375 -15.47 -17.99 -4.24
C PHE A 375 -16.81 -17.94 -4.97
N GLU A 376 -17.74 -17.15 -4.43
CA GLU A 376 -19.06 -16.98 -5.02
C GLU A 376 -19.24 -15.56 -5.54
N ARG A 377 -20.08 -15.38 -6.55
CA ARG A 377 -20.44 -14.04 -7.04
C ARG A 377 -20.97 -13.16 -5.90
N HIS A 378 -20.32 -12.03 -5.69
CA HIS A 378 -20.74 -11.03 -4.72
C HIS A 378 -21.95 -10.27 -5.25
N VAL A 379 -23.08 -10.43 -4.57
CA VAL A 379 -24.30 -9.67 -4.82
C VAL A 379 -24.60 -8.84 -3.58
N ARG A 380 -24.49 -7.52 -3.70
CA ARG A 380 -24.72 -6.59 -2.59
C ARG A 380 -26.10 -6.80 -1.97
N GLY A 381 -26.14 -6.97 -0.66
CA GLY A 381 -27.38 -7.18 0.10
C GLY A 381 -27.94 -8.60 0.05
N LYS A 382 -27.37 -9.52 -0.74
CA LYS A 382 -27.79 -10.92 -0.74
C LYS A 382 -27.24 -11.62 0.53
N PRO A 383 -28.11 -12.22 1.36
CA PRO A 383 -27.65 -13.03 2.49
C PRO A 383 -26.93 -14.27 1.95
N ALA A 384 -25.81 -14.58 2.57
CA ALA A 384 -25.05 -15.81 2.33
C ALA A 384 -24.33 -16.19 3.61
N ARG A 385 -24.12 -17.50 3.80
CA ARG A 385 -23.48 -18.04 4.99
C ARG A 385 -21.95 -17.94 4.86
N PHE A 386 -21.27 -17.88 6.00
CA PHE A 386 -19.83 -18.08 6.11
C PHE A 386 -18.94 -17.18 5.23
N LYS A 387 -19.39 -15.95 5.04
CA LYS A 387 -18.71 -14.92 4.23
C LYS A 387 -18.22 -13.71 5.00
N ASP A 388 -18.62 -13.67 6.26
CA ASP A 388 -18.38 -12.61 7.18
C ASP A 388 -17.14 -13.00 7.97
N PHE A 389 -16.18 -12.10 8.03
CA PHE A 389 -14.88 -12.35 8.62
C PHE A 389 -14.54 -11.29 9.65
N ARG A 390 -13.64 -11.67 10.55
CA ARG A 390 -12.95 -10.76 11.45
C ARG A 390 -11.48 -11.14 11.55
N PHE A 391 -10.67 -10.15 11.91
CA PHE A 391 -9.31 -10.40 12.38
C PHE A 391 -9.35 -10.74 13.86
N GLU A 392 -8.61 -11.78 14.26
CA GLU A 392 -8.42 -12.18 15.66
C GLU A 392 -6.94 -12.06 16.05
#